data_AF-A0A941VQ31-F1
#
_entry.id   AF-A0A941VQ31-F1
#
_cell.length_a   1.000
_cell.length_b   1.000
_cell.length_c   1.000
_cell.angle_alpha   90.00
_cell.angle_beta   90.00
_cell.angle_gamma   90.00
#
_symmetry.space_group_name_H-M   'P 1'
#
loop_
_entity.id
_entity.type
_entity.pdbx_description
1 polymer ?
#
loop_
_entity_poly.entity_id
_entity_poly.type
_entity_poly.pdbx_seq_one_letter_code
_entity_poly.pdbx_strand_id
1 'polypeptide(L)' 'MDKESKKLWRTLGYLSTIGLTMALSVGIGAVFGHWLDEKFGTTPWLFFVFLGFGIAAAFRNLHRMYRKLNKMDKES' A
#
# COMPACT_ATOMS: atom_id res chain seq x y z
N MET A 1 -11.75 8.79 32.63
CA MET A 1 -11.48 8.49 31.21
C MET A 1 -11.73 7.01 30.97
N ASP A 2 -12.91 6.77 30.46
CA ASP A 2 -13.59 5.50 30.18
C ASP A 2 -12.72 4.60 29.30
N LYS A 3 -12.71 3.30 29.61
CA LYS A 3 -11.89 2.29 28.91
C LYS A 3 -12.25 2.22 27.42
N GLU A 4 -13.49 2.55 27.07
CA GLU A 4 -14.02 2.58 25.71
C GLU A 4 -13.40 3.71 24.88
N SER A 5 -13.39 4.94 25.43
CA SER A 5 -12.72 6.09 24.83
C SER A 5 -11.25 5.80 24.56
N LYS A 6 -10.51 5.26 25.54
CA LYS A 6 -9.09 4.86 25.35
C LYS A 6 -8.90 3.84 24.21
N LYS A 7 -9.85 2.92 24.02
CA LYS A 7 -9.82 1.93 22.95
C LYS A 7 -10.09 2.57 21.59
N LEU A 8 -11.07 3.47 21.50
CA LEU A 8 -11.36 4.25 20.29
C LEU A 8 -10.18 5.13 19.87
N TRP A 9 -9.55 5.85 20.80
CA TRP A 9 -8.35 6.65 20.50
C TRP A 9 -7.19 5.80 19.97
N ARG A 10 -7.00 4.59 20.50
CA ARG A 10 -6.00 3.64 19.98
C ARG A 10 -6.37 3.11 18.60
N THR A 11 -7.63 2.73 18.39
CA THR A 11 -8.11 2.23 17.08
C THR A 11 -8.01 3.30 16.00
N LEU A 12 -8.39 4.54 16.33
CA LEU A 12 -8.26 5.69 15.43
C LEU A 12 -6.79 5.97 15.11
N GLY A 13 -5.92 6.00 16.11
CA GLY A 13 -4.48 6.16 15.89
C GLY A 13 -3.92 5.07 14.96
N TYR A 14 -4.31 3.81 15.18
CA TYR A 14 -3.88 2.69 14.33
C TYR A 14 -4.39 2.81 12.89
N LEU A 15 -5.66 3.20 12.72
CA LEU A 15 -6.25 3.41 11.39
C LEU A 15 -5.60 4.58 10.66
N SER A 16 -5.30 5.67 11.36
CA SER A 16 -4.56 6.82 10.82
C SER A 16 -3.15 6.42 10.39
N THR A 17 -2.43 5.61 11.20
CA THR A 17 -1.10 5.10 10.81
C THR A 17 -1.18 4.27 9.53
N ILE A 18 -2.15 3.35 9.43
CA ILE A 18 -2.35 2.53 8.23
C ILE A 18 -2.64 3.41 7.00
N GLY A 19 -3.57 4.35 7.13
CA GLY A 19 -3.93 5.28 6.05
C GLY A 19 -2.75 6.15 5.61
N LEU A 20 -1.96 6.65 6.57
CA LEU A 20 -0.77 7.45 6.28
C LEU A 20 0.31 6.62 5.58
N THR A 21 0.58 5.40 6.05
CA THR A 21 1.55 4.50 5.39
C THR A 21 1.13 4.15 3.98
N MET A 22 -0.17 3.90 3.75
CA MET A 22 -0.73 3.65 2.42
C MET A 22 -0.56 4.86 1.50
N ALA A 23 -0.94 6.05 1.96
CA ALA A 23 -0.81 7.29 1.20
C ALA A 23 0.65 7.63 0.87
N LEU A 24 1.56 7.47 1.84
CA LEU A 24 3.00 7.68 1.64
C LEU A 24 3.58 6.68 0.64
N SER A 25 3.21 5.40 0.73
CA SER A 25 3.68 4.38 -0.21
C SER A 25 3.21 4.65 -1.64
N VAL A 26 1.95 5.07 -1.82
CA VAL A 26 1.39 5.42 -3.13
C VAL A 26 2.01 6.71 -3.65
N GLY A 27 2.14 7.73 -2.80
CA GLY A 27 2.74 9.01 -3.17
C GLY A 27 4.19 8.87 -3.63
N ILE A 28 5.01 8.10 -2.90
CA ILE A 28 6.40 7.83 -3.29
C ILE A 28 6.46 7.04 -4.61
N GLY A 29 5.61 6.03 -4.79
CA GLY A 29 5.54 5.26 -6.04
C GLY A 29 5.12 6.12 -7.24
N ALA A 30 4.18 7.05 -7.04
CA ALA A 30 3.70 7.97 -8.08
C ALA A 30 4.75 9.00 -8.47
N VAL A 31 5.42 9.63 -7.50
CA VAL A 31 6.50 10.61 -7.76
C VAL A 31 7.69 9.93 -8.44
N PHE A 32 8.08 8.74 -7.96
CA PHE A 32 9.19 8.00 -8.55
C PHE A 32 8.87 7.50 -9.97
N GLY A 33 7.62 7.08 -10.21
CA GLY A 33 7.14 6.73 -11.54
C GLY A 33 7.12 7.93 -12.50
N HIS A 34 6.70 9.10 -12.03
CA HIS A 34 6.68 10.32 -12.83
C HIS A 34 8.09 10.80 -13.20
N TRP A 35 9.04 10.77 -12.26
CA TRP A 35 10.44 11.12 -12.52
C TRP A 35 11.12 10.19 -13.53
N LEU A 36 10.76 8.91 -13.52
CA LEU A 36 11.25 7.95 -14.53
C LEU A 36 10.67 8.24 -15.92
N ASP A 37 9.38 8.58 -16.01
CA ASP A 37 8.67 8.89 -17.26
C ASP A 37 9.28 10.15 -17.93
N GLU A 38 9.62 11.16 -17.13
CA GLU A 38 10.26 12.40 -17.57
C GLU A 38 11.70 12.18 -18.07
N LYS A 39 12.44 11.25 -17.43
CA LYS A 39 13.82 10.93 -17.81
C LYS A 39 13.93 10.08 -19.08
N PHE A 40 12.89 9.30 -19.41
CA PHE A 40 12.88 8.40 -20.59
C PHE A 40 12.18 8.99 -21.82
N GLY A 41 11.53 10.16 -21.71
CA GLY A 41 11.03 10.93 -22.86
C GLY A 41 10.00 10.21 -23.75
N THR A 42 9.35 9.16 -23.24
CA THR A 42 8.42 8.28 -23.98
C THR A 42 6.98 8.47 -23.50
N THR A 43 6.50 9.71 -23.60
CA THR A 43 5.10 10.04 -23.32
C THR A 43 4.19 9.32 -24.33
N PRO A 44 3.22 8.47 -23.94
CA PRO A 44 2.81 8.04 -22.59
C PRO A 44 2.78 6.50 -22.43
N TRP A 45 3.84 5.78 -22.81
CA TRP A 45 3.85 4.30 -22.75
C TRP A 45 4.44 3.76 -21.44
N LEU A 46 5.47 4.41 -20.89
CA LEU A 46 6.13 3.93 -19.67
C LEU A 46 5.22 4.08 -18.44
N PHE A 47 4.45 5.17 -18.35
CA PHE A 47 3.42 5.36 -17.33
C PHE A 47 2.45 4.17 -17.23
N PHE A 48 1.92 3.64 -18.34
CA PHE A 48 1.03 2.48 -18.34
C PHE A 48 1.73 1.18 -17.91
N VAL A 49 2.99 0.99 -18.32
CA VAL A 49 3.78 -0.19 -17.92
C VAL A 49 4.08 -0.17 -16.43
N PHE A 50 4.47 0.98 -15.88
CA PHE A 50 4.74 1.14 -14.44
C PHE A 50 3.47 1.12 -13.60
N LEU A 51 2.35 1.68 -14.09
CA LEU A 51 1.03 1.56 -13.49
C LEU A 51 0.61 0.08 -13.43
N GLY A 52 0.76 -0.66 -14.54
CA GLY A 52 0.49 -2.09 -14.61
C GLY A 52 1.40 -2.91 -13.69
N PHE A 53 2.69 -2.59 -13.63
CA PHE A 53 3.64 -3.22 -12.71
C PHE A 53 3.32 -2.90 -11.25
N GLY A 54 2.91 -1.67 -10.94
CA GLY A 54 2.49 -1.25 -9.60
C GLY A 54 1.25 -2.01 -9.14
N ILE A 55 0.23 -2.12 -9.99
CA ILE A 55 -0.98 -2.92 -9.73
C ILE A 55 -0.61 -4.39 -9.55
N ALA A 56 0.21 -4.96 -10.43
CA ALA A 56 0.64 -6.35 -10.36
C ALA A 56 1.48 -6.65 -9.09
N ALA A 57 2.38 -5.75 -8.70
CA ALA A 57 3.19 -5.87 -7.50
C ALA A 57 2.33 -5.77 -6.22
N ALA A 58 1.37 -4.83 -6.19
CA ALA A 58 0.41 -4.69 -5.09
C ALA A 58 -0.44 -5.96 -4.93
N PHE A 59 -1.01 -6.47 -6.02
CA PHE A 59 -1.76 -7.73 -6.03
C PHE A 59 -0.93 -8.93 -5.59
N ARG A 60 0.32 -9.04 -6.09
CA ARG A 60 1.21 -10.14 -5.71
C ARG A 60 1.59 -10.11 -4.24
N ASN A 61 1.77 -8.91 -3.67
CA ASN A 61 2.08 -8.73 -2.25
C ASN A 61 0.85 -9.05 -1.38
N LEU A 62 -0.33 -8.54 -1.77
CA LEU A 62 -1.60 -8.85 -1.12
C LEU A 62 -1.89 -10.36 -1.12
N HIS A 63 -1.70 -11.04 -2.25
CA HIS A 63 -1.89 -12.49 -2.36
C HIS A 63 -0.90 -13.28 -1.50
N ARG A 64 0.37 -12.83 -1.40
CA ARG A 64 1.34 -13.44 -0.47
C ARG A 64 0.91 -13.27 0.99
N MET A 65 0.45 -12.08 1.37
CA MET A 65 -0.01 -11.79 2.72
C MET A 65 -1.26 -12.59 3.08
N TYR A 66 -2.24 -12.67 2.18
CA TYR A 66 -3.45 -13.46 2.34
C TYR A 66 -3.14 -14.95 2.55
N ARG A 67 -2.24 -15.53 1.75
CA ARG A 67 -1.79 -16.92 1.97
C ARG A 67 -1.04 -17.11 3.28
N LYS A 68 -0.30 -16.11 3.75
CA LYS A 68 0.43 -16.17 5.02
C LYS A 68 -0.53 -16.10 6.22
N LEU A 69 -1.57 -15.27 6.13
CA LEU A 69 -2.65 -15.16 7.11
C LEU A 69 -3.47 -16.46 7.18
N ASN A 70 -3.89 -17.01 6.03
CA ASN A 70 -4.61 -18.29 5.98
C ASN A 70 -3.80 -19.49 6.49
N LYS A 71 -2.47 -19.42 6.44
CA LYS A 71 -1.61 -20.46 7.01
C LYS A 71 -1.52 -20.36 8.54
N MET A 72 -1.48 -19.15 9.08
CA MET A 72 -1.48 -18.95 10.54
C MET A 72 -2.81 -19.33 11.19
N ASP A 73 -3.94 -19.12 10.49
CA ASP A 73 -5.28 -19.47 10.98
C ASP A 73 -5.56 -20.99 10.99
N LYS A 74 -4.87 -21.76 10.14
CA LYS A 74 -5.01 -23.24 10.09
C LYS A 74 -4.11 -24.00 11.08
N GLU A 75 -3.21 -23.30 11.75
CA GLU A 75 -2.25 -23.87 12.71
C GLU A 75 -2.56 -23.47 14.17
N SER A 76 -3.67 -22.75 14.41
CA SER A 76 -4.14 -22.31 15.74
C SER A 76 -5.36 -23.10 16.22
#